data_AF-A0A3S1TI59-F1
#
_entry.id   AF-A0A3S1TI59-F1
#
_cell.length_a   1.000
_cell.length_b   1.000
_cell.length_c   1.000
_cell.angle_alpha   90.00
_cell.angle_beta   90.00
_cell.angle_gamma   90.00
#
_symmetry.space_group_name_H-M   'P 1'
#
loop_
_entity.id
_entity.type
_entity.pdbx_description
1 polymer ?
#
loop_
_entity_poly.entity_id
_entity_poly.type
_entity_poly.pdbx_seq_one_letter_code
_entity_poly.pdbx_strand_id
1 'polypeptide(L)'
;CDIEPTDTVAVWGCGPVGQMAIRSALLLGAKQVVAIDCLPERLSMGAAGGAITINFAEESVVERLQELTGANGPEKCIDCVGMESHVSLAQPDTVYDRAKQLMLMENDRPHVLREMIYVCRPAGVISIPGVYSGLVDKIPMGQAMNKGLTFRMGQTHVTRWTEDLLRRIVDGQIDPSFVITHTVGLEQGPEMYKVFRDKQDSCIKVVLKP
;
A
#
# COMPACT_ATOMS: atom_id res chain seq x y z
N CYS A 1 11.16 1.38 7.73
CA CYS A 1 10.65 0.07 8.22
C CYS A 1 11.77 -0.79 8.83
N ASP A 2 13.05 -0.45 8.61
CA ASP A 2 14.24 -1.19 9.08
C ASP A 2 14.12 -2.66 8.72
N ILE A 3 14.03 -2.91 7.41
CA ILE A 3 13.88 -4.25 6.84
C ILE A 3 15.23 -4.94 6.94
N GLU A 4 15.21 -6.15 7.50
CA GLU A 4 16.35 -7.03 7.67
C GLU A 4 16.24 -8.27 6.76
N PRO A 5 17.35 -8.95 6.44
CA PRO A 5 17.34 -10.07 5.50
C PRO A 5 16.50 -11.28 5.91
N THR A 6 16.14 -11.39 7.20
CA THR A 6 15.28 -12.46 7.72
C THR A 6 13.80 -12.15 7.62
N ASP A 7 13.45 -10.91 7.26
CA ASP A 7 12.09 -10.42 7.40
C ASP A 7 11.15 -10.91 6.30
N THR A 8 9.94 -11.28 6.71
CA THR A 8 8.76 -11.30 5.86
C THR A 8 8.11 -9.92 5.90
N VAL A 9 7.95 -9.30 4.73
CA VAL A 9 7.35 -7.98 4.58
C VAL A 9 6.00 -8.12 3.88
N ALA A 10 4.91 -7.76 4.56
CA ALA A 10 3.58 -7.71 3.97
C ALA A 10 3.21 -6.27 3.60
N VAL A 11 2.77 -6.05 2.36
CA VAL A 11 2.42 -4.74 1.79
C VAL A 11 0.95 -4.75 1.38
N TRP A 12 0.14 -3.91 2.03
CA TRP A 12 -1.25 -3.68 1.66
C TRP A 12 -1.34 -2.55 0.65
N GLY A 13 -2.02 -2.80 -0.46
CA GLY A 13 -2.15 -1.89 -1.59
C GLY A 13 -0.99 -2.04 -2.56
N CYS A 14 -1.30 -2.41 -3.80
CA CYS A 14 -0.35 -2.61 -4.89
C CYS A 14 -0.47 -1.53 -5.97
N GLY A 15 -0.92 -0.33 -5.61
CA GLY A 15 -0.81 0.87 -6.45
C GLY A 15 0.65 1.35 -6.57
N PRO A 16 0.92 2.52 -7.18
CA PRO A 16 2.30 2.97 -7.44
C PRO A 16 3.22 2.99 -6.21
N VAL A 17 2.70 3.43 -5.06
CA VAL A 17 3.44 3.45 -3.79
C VAL A 17 3.74 2.03 -3.31
N GLY A 18 2.74 1.15 -3.37
CA GLY A 18 2.88 -0.26 -3.03
C GLY A 18 3.90 -1.00 -3.89
N GLN A 19 3.88 -0.75 -5.20
CA GLN A 19 4.84 -1.32 -6.14
C GLN A 19 6.28 -0.91 -5.80
N MET A 20 6.49 0.37 -5.46
CA MET A 20 7.79 0.85 -5.00
C MET A 20 8.17 0.28 -3.63
N ALA A 21 7.22 0.11 -2.71
CA ALA A 21 7.47 -0.53 -1.41
C ALA A 21 7.89 -2.00 -1.58
N ILE A 22 7.24 -2.74 -2.47
CA ILE A 22 7.60 -4.12 -2.83
C ILE A 22 9.03 -4.18 -3.36
N ARG A 23 9.38 -3.36 -4.36
CA ARG A 23 10.75 -3.33 -4.91
C ARG A 23 11.78 -2.88 -3.88
N SER A 24 11.43 -1.93 -3.02
CA SER A 24 12.30 -1.47 -1.94
C SER A 24 12.58 -2.57 -0.92
N ALA A 25 11.57 -3.34 -0.52
CA ALA A 25 11.72 -4.44 0.42
C ALA A 25 12.64 -5.54 -0.13
N LEU A 26 12.48 -5.89 -1.41
CA LEU A 26 13.35 -6.84 -2.09
C LEU A 26 14.78 -6.32 -2.24
N LEU A 27 14.96 -5.06 -2.63
CA LEU A 27 16.27 -4.42 -2.75
C LEU A 27 17.01 -4.34 -1.41
N LEU A 28 16.27 -4.19 -0.31
CA LEU A 28 16.81 -4.22 1.06
C LEU A 28 17.09 -5.65 1.55
N GLY A 29 16.80 -6.67 0.74
CA GLY A 29 17.16 -8.06 1.01
C GLY A 29 16.14 -8.85 1.83
N ALA A 30 14.89 -8.39 1.96
CA ALA A 30 13.85 -9.13 2.67
C ALA A 30 13.78 -10.59 2.21
N LYS A 31 13.66 -11.53 3.17
CA LYS A 31 13.52 -12.97 2.89
C LYS A 31 12.34 -13.25 1.97
N GLN A 32 11.24 -12.54 2.20
CA GLN A 32 9.99 -12.70 1.49
C GLN A 32 9.22 -11.39 1.48
N VAL A 33 8.56 -11.08 0.36
CA VAL A 33 7.63 -9.97 0.26
C VAL A 33 6.26 -10.51 -0.18
N VAL A 34 5.22 -10.10 0.55
CA VAL A 34 3.82 -10.46 0.29
C VAL A 34 3.07 -9.21 -0.12
N ALA A 35 2.44 -9.23 -1.29
CA ALA A 35 1.71 -8.14 -1.90
C ALA A 35 0.20 -8.40 -1.85
N ILE A 36 -0.55 -7.51 -1.20
CA ILE A 36 -1.98 -7.70 -0.90
C ILE A 36 -2.79 -6.60 -1.61
N ASP A 37 -3.67 -6.98 -2.53
CA ASP A 37 -4.57 -6.09 -3.28
C ASP A 37 -5.77 -6.92 -3.80
N CYS A 38 -6.70 -6.31 -4.53
CA CYS A 38 -7.78 -7.04 -5.23
C CYS A 38 -7.76 -6.85 -6.74
N LEU A 39 -6.92 -5.96 -7.27
CA LEU A 39 -6.83 -5.67 -8.69
C LEU A 39 -5.79 -6.58 -9.35
N PRO A 40 -6.19 -7.48 -10.29
CA PRO A 40 -5.29 -8.46 -10.89
C PRO A 40 -4.07 -7.84 -11.57
N GLU A 41 -4.21 -6.69 -12.24
CA GLU A 41 -3.11 -5.99 -12.90
C GLU A 41 -2.05 -5.49 -11.90
N ARG A 42 -2.49 -5.05 -10.71
CA ARG A 42 -1.59 -4.59 -9.65
C ARG A 42 -0.87 -5.77 -9.01
N LEU A 43 -1.59 -6.85 -8.74
CA LEU A 43 -1.02 -8.09 -8.23
C LEU A 43 -0.01 -8.67 -9.23
N SER A 44 -0.35 -8.72 -10.52
CA SER A 44 0.54 -9.18 -11.58
C SER A 44 1.87 -8.41 -11.62
N MET A 45 1.82 -7.08 -11.52
CA MET A 45 3.04 -6.25 -11.43
C MET A 45 3.85 -6.50 -10.14
N GLY A 46 3.17 -6.77 -9.03
CA GLY A 46 3.80 -7.17 -7.77
C GLY A 46 4.51 -8.51 -7.89
N ALA A 47 3.84 -9.52 -8.46
CA ALA A 47 4.37 -10.85 -8.73
C ALA A 47 5.57 -10.81 -9.69
N ALA A 48 5.48 -10.03 -10.77
CA ALA A 48 6.60 -9.78 -11.68
C ALA A 48 7.81 -9.14 -10.99
N GLY A 49 7.60 -8.55 -9.81
CA GLY A 49 8.65 -8.06 -8.93
C GLY A 49 9.32 -9.08 -8.07
N GLY A 50 8.75 -10.27 -7.91
CA GLY A 50 9.19 -11.26 -6.94
C GLY A 50 8.38 -11.29 -5.64
N ALA A 51 7.25 -10.58 -5.56
CA ALA A 51 6.34 -10.72 -4.42
C ALA A 51 5.42 -11.94 -4.57
N ILE A 52 5.06 -12.56 -3.44
CA ILE A 52 3.93 -13.48 -3.38
C ILE A 52 2.66 -12.65 -3.26
N THR A 53 1.68 -12.88 -4.12
CA THR A 53 0.45 -12.08 -4.15
C THR A 53 -0.67 -12.76 -3.39
N ILE A 54 -1.49 -11.96 -2.72
CA ILE A 54 -2.75 -12.38 -2.11
C ILE A 54 -3.86 -11.50 -2.70
N ASN A 55 -4.84 -12.14 -3.33
CA ASN A 55 -6.06 -11.46 -3.75
C ASN A 55 -7.10 -11.55 -2.63
N PHE A 56 -7.30 -10.46 -1.89
CA PHE A 56 -8.22 -10.45 -0.75
C PHE A 56 -9.72 -10.57 -1.15
N ALA A 57 -10.03 -10.51 -2.45
CA ALA A 57 -11.36 -10.82 -2.97
C ALA A 57 -11.59 -12.32 -3.17
N GLU A 58 -10.54 -13.14 -3.19
CA GLU A 58 -10.58 -14.57 -3.50
C GLU A 58 -10.18 -15.45 -2.31
N GLU A 59 -9.28 -14.96 -1.44
CA GLU A 59 -8.79 -15.70 -0.28
C GLU A 59 -8.64 -14.82 0.98
N SER A 60 -8.52 -15.46 2.14
CA SER A 60 -8.32 -14.78 3.42
C SER A 60 -6.86 -14.33 3.60
N VAL A 61 -6.65 -13.02 3.73
CA VAL A 61 -5.31 -12.45 4.00
C VAL A 61 -4.71 -13.01 5.29
N VAL A 62 -5.52 -13.14 6.34
CA VAL A 62 -5.07 -13.61 7.65
C VAL A 62 -4.59 -15.05 7.57
N GLU A 63 -5.41 -15.94 7.00
CA GLU A 63 -5.06 -17.37 6.88
C GLU A 63 -3.83 -17.56 6.00
N ARG A 64 -3.79 -16.84 4.87
CA ARG A 64 -2.66 -16.94 3.95
C ARG A 64 -1.36 -16.41 4.55
N LEU A 65 -1.40 -15.32 5.31
CA LEU A 65 -0.22 -14.84 6.05
C LEU A 65 0.20 -15.83 7.15
N GLN A 66 -0.74 -16.48 7.83
CA GLN A 66 -0.42 -17.51 8.81
C GLN A 66 0.31 -18.70 8.16
N GLU A 67 -0.16 -19.17 7.01
CA GLU A 67 0.51 -20.24 6.25
C GLU A 67 1.94 -19.84 5.86
N LEU A 68 2.11 -18.64 5.30
CA LEU A 68 3.40 -18.17 4.79
C LEU A 68 4.43 -17.92 5.92
N THR A 69 3.96 -17.59 7.12
CA THR A 69 4.82 -17.18 8.26
C THR A 69 4.92 -18.23 9.38
N GLY A 70 4.29 -19.40 9.20
CA GLY A 70 4.24 -20.43 10.25
C GLY A 70 3.50 -19.95 11.50
N ALA A 71 2.40 -19.23 11.31
CA ALA A 71 1.55 -18.60 12.34
C ALA A 71 2.20 -17.50 13.20
N ASN A 72 3.45 -17.11 12.92
CA ASN A 72 4.09 -16.02 13.66
C ASN A 72 3.58 -14.64 13.22
N GLY A 73 3.15 -14.51 11.96
CA GLY A 73 2.86 -13.24 11.32
C GLY A 73 4.12 -12.58 10.73
N PRO A 74 3.98 -11.63 9.80
CA PRO A 74 5.10 -10.91 9.21
C PRO A 74 5.83 -10.01 10.22
N GLU A 75 7.15 -9.91 10.07
CA GLU A 75 8.03 -8.98 10.78
C GLU A 75 7.64 -7.52 10.54
N LYS A 76 7.30 -7.22 9.28
CA LYS A 76 7.06 -5.86 8.79
C LYS A 76 5.74 -5.82 8.03
N CYS A 77 4.88 -4.89 8.40
CA CYS A 77 3.65 -4.60 7.67
C CYS A 77 3.73 -3.17 7.13
N ILE A 78 3.40 -2.96 5.85
CA ILE A 78 3.40 -1.65 5.20
C ILE A 78 2.01 -1.34 4.65
N ASP A 79 1.42 -0.23 5.09
CA ASP A 79 0.15 0.29 4.59
C ASP A 79 0.40 1.28 3.44
N CYS A 80 0.17 0.83 2.21
CA CYS A 80 0.19 1.67 1.01
C CYS A 80 -1.21 1.97 0.46
N VAL A 81 -2.25 1.85 1.29
CA VAL A 81 -3.65 2.14 0.93
C VAL A 81 -4.08 3.50 1.48
N GLY A 82 -4.01 3.71 2.80
CA GLY A 82 -4.59 4.89 3.45
C GLY A 82 -6.12 4.99 3.31
N MET A 83 -6.65 6.20 3.17
CA MET A 83 -8.10 6.50 3.17
C MET A 83 -8.91 5.79 2.08
N GLU A 84 -8.29 5.37 0.97
CA GLU A 84 -8.97 4.74 -0.18
C GLU A 84 -9.22 3.23 -0.02
N SER A 85 -9.41 2.77 1.21
CA SER A 85 -10.02 1.46 1.47
C SER A 85 -11.40 1.40 0.79
N HIS A 86 -11.56 0.51 -0.18
CA HIS A 86 -12.65 0.54 -1.16
C HIS A 86 -14.06 0.86 -0.58
N VAL A 87 -14.59 2.01 -0.99
CA VAL A 87 -16.02 2.31 -1.02
C VAL A 87 -16.34 2.75 -2.45
N SER A 88 -17.26 2.06 -3.13
CA SER A 88 -17.76 2.49 -4.43
C SER A 88 -18.54 3.80 -4.25
N LEU A 89 -17.99 4.92 -4.72
CA LEU A 89 -18.58 6.26 -4.64
C LEU A 89 -19.31 6.66 -5.94
N ALA A 90 -19.99 5.72 -6.58
CA ALA A 90 -20.83 6.03 -7.72
C ALA A 90 -22.19 6.58 -7.25
N GLN A 91 -22.32 7.91 -7.07
CA GLN A 91 -23.53 8.72 -7.36
C GLN A 91 -23.40 10.19 -6.86
N PRO A 92 -23.80 11.22 -7.64
CA PRO A 92 -23.71 12.64 -7.26
C PRO A 92 -25.01 13.19 -6.63
N ASP A 93 -24.91 14.02 -5.57
CA ASP A 93 -25.39 15.43 -5.54
C ASP A 93 -25.49 16.06 -4.13
N THR A 94 -24.49 16.90 -3.84
CA THR A 94 -24.38 18.21 -3.14
C THR A 94 -25.20 18.63 -1.90
N VAL A 95 -26.16 17.87 -1.39
CA VAL A 95 -26.71 18.12 -0.03
C VAL A 95 -26.84 16.83 0.76
N TYR A 96 -27.18 15.75 0.08
CA TYR A 96 -27.14 14.41 0.65
C TYR A 96 -25.70 13.99 0.96
N ASP A 97 -24.72 14.46 0.19
CA ASP A 97 -23.30 14.19 0.44
C ASP A 97 -22.78 14.81 1.73
N ARG A 98 -23.27 15.97 2.17
CA ARG A 98 -22.89 16.54 3.48
C ARG A 98 -23.49 15.78 4.66
N ALA A 99 -24.73 15.31 4.52
CA ALA A 99 -25.37 14.47 5.51
C ALA A 99 -24.73 13.08 5.56
N LYS A 100 -24.39 12.51 4.40
CA LYS A 100 -23.53 11.32 4.31
C LYS A 100 -22.16 11.61 4.90
N GLN A 101 -21.50 12.74 4.65
CA GLN A 101 -20.20 13.09 5.24
C GLN A 101 -20.24 13.14 6.78
N LEU A 102 -21.37 13.60 7.34
CA LEU A 102 -21.63 13.62 8.79
C LEU A 102 -21.99 12.23 9.36
N MET A 103 -22.62 11.37 8.56
CA MET A 103 -22.87 9.95 8.92
C MET A 103 -21.68 9.03 8.58
N LEU A 104 -20.75 9.50 7.75
CA LEU A 104 -19.45 8.95 7.36
C LEU A 104 -18.33 9.50 8.25
N MET A 105 -18.65 10.01 9.44
CA MET A 105 -17.65 10.35 10.47
C MET A 105 -16.78 9.14 10.90
N GLU A 106 -16.95 7.95 10.30
CA GLU A 106 -15.88 6.96 10.08
C GLU A 106 -15.06 7.37 8.83
N ASN A 107 -14.33 8.49 8.91
CA ASN A 107 -13.64 9.11 7.76
C ASN A 107 -12.42 8.33 7.24
N ASP A 108 -11.98 7.30 7.96
CA ASP A 108 -11.01 6.32 7.52
C ASP A 108 -11.65 4.96 7.79
N ARG A 109 -11.66 4.02 6.84
CA ARG A 109 -11.93 2.61 7.19
C ARG A 109 -10.58 1.94 7.42
N PRO A 110 -10.01 2.00 8.64
CA PRO A 110 -8.69 1.49 8.95
C PRO A 110 -8.69 -0.05 9.00
N HIS A 111 -9.48 -0.73 8.16
CA HIS A 111 -9.52 -2.18 8.11
C HIS A 111 -8.11 -2.75 7.88
N VAL A 112 -7.33 -2.13 6.97
CA VAL A 112 -5.90 -2.44 6.75
C VAL A 112 -5.12 -2.29 8.04
N LEU A 113 -5.19 -1.12 8.70
CA LEU A 113 -4.44 -0.87 9.94
C LEU A 113 -4.86 -1.82 11.08
N ARG A 114 -6.15 -2.13 11.22
CA ARG A 114 -6.66 -3.08 12.21
C ARG A 114 -6.14 -4.49 11.90
N GLU A 115 -6.26 -4.93 10.65
CA GLU A 115 -5.77 -6.23 10.19
C GLU A 115 -4.26 -6.36 10.41
N MET A 116 -3.47 -5.34 10.04
CA MET A 116 -2.03 -5.28 10.29
C MET A 116 -1.69 -5.46 11.77
N ILE A 117 -2.43 -4.83 12.70
CA ILE A 117 -2.22 -5.03 14.14
C ILE A 117 -2.49 -6.48 14.54
N TYR A 118 -3.51 -7.12 13.96
CA TYR A 118 -3.84 -8.52 14.25
C TYR A 118 -2.86 -9.52 13.62
N VAL A 119 -2.33 -9.27 12.43
CA VAL A 119 -1.45 -10.22 11.73
C VAL A 119 0.03 -9.98 11.99
N CYS A 120 0.47 -8.75 12.26
CA CYS A 120 1.88 -8.46 12.51
C CYS A 120 2.36 -9.23 13.76
N ARG A 121 3.56 -9.80 13.68
CA ARG A 121 4.11 -10.59 14.79
C ARG A 121 4.41 -9.73 16.02
N PRO A 122 4.52 -10.32 17.22
CA PRO A 122 5.06 -9.63 18.37
C PRO A 122 6.43 -8.99 18.08
N ALA A 123 6.65 -7.79 18.60
CA ALA A 123 7.79 -6.91 18.33
C ALA A 123 7.99 -6.52 16.85
N GLY A 124 6.94 -6.65 16.02
CA GLY A 124 6.96 -6.25 14.62
C GLY A 124 6.79 -4.74 14.40
N VAL A 125 6.94 -4.32 13.14
CA VAL A 125 6.84 -2.91 12.73
C VAL A 125 5.68 -2.71 11.75
N ILE A 126 4.82 -1.73 12.06
CA ILE A 126 3.78 -1.21 11.17
C ILE A 126 4.26 0.12 10.59
N SER A 127 4.46 0.17 9.28
CA SER A 127 4.86 1.37 8.54
C SER A 127 3.70 1.89 7.72
N ILE A 128 3.37 3.17 7.86
CA ILE A 128 2.16 3.80 7.30
C ILE A 128 2.56 4.99 6.41
N PRO A 129 2.99 4.74 5.15
CA PRO A 129 3.09 5.78 4.13
C PRO A 129 1.72 6.19 3.55
N GLY A 130 0.70 5.33 3.66
CA GLY A 130 -0.68 5.65 3.29
C GLY A 130 -1.22 6.88 4.03
N VAL A 131 -2.01 7.70 3.33
CA VAL A 131 -2.55 8.94 3.90
C VAL A 131 -3.75 8.64 4.78
N TYR A 132 -3.78 9.21 5.97
CA TYR A 132 -4.94 9.31 6.88
C TYR A 132 -5.12 10.80 7.21
N SER A 133 -6.34 11.35 7.06
CA SER A 133 -6.57 12.81 7.17
C SER A 133 -7.25 13.26 8.46
N GLY A 134 -7.82 12.33 9.22
CA GLY A 134 -8.68 12.66 10.36
C GLY A 134 -8.51 11.72 11.55
N LEU A 135 -9.59 11.62 12.34
CA LEU A 135 -9.65 10.71 13.47
C LEU A 135 -9.93 9.29 12.97
N VAL A 136 -9.16 8.33 13.48
CA VAL A 136 -9.31 6.91 13.19
C VAL A 136 -9.91 6.22 14.40
N ASP A 137 -10.98 5.44 14.21
CA ASP A 137 -11.71 4.78 15.29
C ASP A 137 -11.43 3.26 15.38
N LYS A 138 -11.81 2.65 16.51
CA LYS A 138 -11.74 1.20 16.78
C LYS A 138 -10.38 0.57 16.44
N ILE A 139 -9.29 1.31 16.63
CA ILE A 139 -7.94 0.77 16.52
C ILE A 139 -7.69 -0.13 17.73
N PRO A 140 -7.28 -1.41 17.53
CA PRO A 140 -7.05 -2.37 18.61
C PRO A 140 -5.75 -2.06 19.36
N MET A 141 -5.69 -0.91 20.04
CA MET A 141 -4.49 -0.43 20.70
C MET A 141 -4.02 -1.37 21.83
N GLY A 142 -4.95 -2.06 22.51
CA GLY A 142 -4.60 -3.09 23.49
C GLY A 142 -3.81 -4.25 22.87
N GLN A 143 -4.19 -4.70 21.67
CA GLN A 143 -3.44 -5.73 20.93
C GLN A 143 -2.08 -5.21 20.47
N ALA A 144 -2.04 -3.98 19.96
CA ALA A 144 -0.80 -3.35 19.54
C ALA A 144 0.20 -3.24 20.71
N MET A 145 -0.28 -2.82 21.89
CA MET A 145 0.51 -2.73 23.11
C MET A 145 0.97 -4.12 23.59
N ASN A 146 0.07 -5.11 23.66
CA ASN A 146 0.41 -6.48 24.09
C ASN A 146 1.47 -7.13 23.19
N LYS A 147 1.43 -6.84 21.89
CA LYS A 147 2.42 -7.32 20.93
C LYS A 147 3.72 -6.50 20.93
N GLY A 148 3.77 -5.35 21.60
CA GLY A 148 4.93 -4.46 21.56
C GLY A 148 5.22 -3.93 20.14
N LEU A 149 4.17 -3.58 19.38
CA LEU A 149 4.33 -3.13 18.00
C LEU A 149 4.96 -1.73 17.93
N THR A 150 5.84 -1.53 16.94
CA THR A 150 6.36 -0.21 16.59
C THR A 150 5.59 0.37 15.41
N PHE A 151 5.02 1.57 15.57
CA PHE A 151 4.37 2.30 14.49
C PHE A 151 5.30 3.38 13.91
N ARG A 152 5.39 3.46 12.58
CA ARG A 152 6.11 4.52 11.87
C ARG A 152 5.20 5.10 10.80
N MET A 153 4.93 6.40 10.84
CA MET A 153 3.99 7.06 9.95
C MET A 153 4.46 8.47 9.61
N GLY A 154 3.92 9.03 8.54
CA GLY A 154 4.14 10.43 8.18
C GLY A 154 4.32 10.64 6.68
N GLN A 155 4.34 11.92 6.30
CA GLN A 155 4.72 12.31 4.95
C GLN A 155 6.17 11.93 4.70
N THR A 156 6.45 11.41 3.51
CA THR A 156 7.80 10.93 3.18
C THR A 156 8.78 12.10 3.20
N HIS A 157 9.86 11.97 3.96
CA HIS A 157 10.99 12.92 3.93
C HIS A 157 11.78 12.73 2.64
N VAL A 158 11.24 13.19 1.51
CA VAL A 158 11.82 12.93 0.18
C VAL A 158 13.29 13.37 0.12
N THR A 159 13.60 14.57 0.60
CA THR A 159 14.96 15.13 0.62
C THR A 159 15.97 14.26 1.34
N ARG A 160 15.56 13.52 2.39
CA ARG A 160 16.44 12.60 3.11
C ARG A 160 16.88 11.41 2.23
N TRP A 161 16.05 11.01 1.27
CA TRP A 161 16.24 9.78 0.49
C TRP A 161 16.64 10.03 -0.97
N THR A 162 16.42 11.24 -1.49
CA THR A 162 16.61 11.56 -2.91
C THR A 162 18.00 11.19 -3.43
N GLU A 163 19.07 11.57 -2.71
CA GLU A 163 20.45 11.30 -3.18
C GLU A 163 20.75 9.80 -3.28
N ASP A 164 20.39 9.02 -2.25
CA ASP A 164 20.61 7.57 -2.25
C ASP A 164 19.78 6.88 -3.34
N LEU A 165 18.48 7.24 -3.46
CA LEU A 165 17.59 6.64 -4.45
C LEU A 165 18.03 6.96 -5.89
N LEU A 166 18.46 8.20 -6.16
CA LEU A 166 18.99 8.57 -7.48
C LEU A 166 20.26 7.79 -7.80
N ARG A 167 21.19 7.65 -6.84
CA ARG A 167 22.39 6.84 -7.03
C ARG A 167 22.05 5.39 -7.38
N ARG A 168 21.09 4.78 -6.68
CA ARG A 168 20.66 3.40 -6.97
C ARG A 168 20.08 3.23 -8.36
N ILE A 169 19.38 4.24 -8.88
CA ILE A 169 18.88 4.25 -10.25
C ILE A 169 20.05 4.32 -11.24
N VAL A 170 21.00 5.24 -11.02
CA VAL A 170 22.20 5.41 -11.87
C VAL A 170 23.07 4.15 -11.88
N ASP A 171 23.22 3.50 -10.72
CA ASP A 171 23.98 2.26 -10.55
C ASP A 171 23.24 1.03 -11.13
N GLY A 172 22.04 1.20 -11.68
CA GLY A 172 21.24 0.13 -12.28
C GLY A 172 20.63 -0.85 -11.27
N GLN A 173 20.60 -0.51 -9.98
CA GLN A 173 20.01 -1.37 -8.94
C GLN A 173 18.49 -1.42 -9.02
N ILE A 174 17.86 -0.38 -9.58
CA ILE A 174 16.42 -0.32 -9.84
C ILE A 174 16.13 0.60 -11.03
N ASP A 175 15.33 0.12 -11.98
CA ASP A 175 14.69 0.98 -12.97
C ASP A 175 13.25 1.24 -12.51
N PRO A 176 12.89 2.47 -12.09
CA PRO A 176 11.55 2.78 -11.59
C PRO A 176 10.51 2.88 -12.72
N SER A 177 10.92 2.82 -14.00
CA SER A 177 10.00 2.95 -15.14
C SER A 177 8.97 1.82 -15.21
N PHE A 178 9.23 0.67 -14.57
CA PHE A 178 8.34 -0.49 -14.52
C PHE A 178 6.92 -0.17 -14.05
N VAL A 179 6.76 0.87 -13.22
CA VAL A 179 5.46 1.25 -12.68
C VAL A 179 4.61 2.05 -13.68
N ILE A 180 5.26 2.67 -14.68
CA ILE A 180 4.64 3.55 -15.67
C ILE A 180 3.86 2.70 -16.68
N THR A 181 2.53 2.79 -16.63
CA THR A 181 1.64 2.10 -17.59
C THR A 181 1.24 2.99 -18.75
N HIS A 182 1.17 4.31 -18.52
CA HIS A 182 0.74 5.28 -19.51
C HIS A 182 1.69 6.46 -19.58
N THR A 183 2.07 6.84 -20.80
CA THR A 183 2.79 8.09 -21.08
C THR A 183 2.03 8.84 -22.15
N VAL A 184 1.48 10.01 -21.81
CA VAL A 184 0.58 10.79 -22.67
C VAL A 184 0.97 12.27 -22.68
N GLY A 185 0.42 13.04 -23.63
CA GLY A 185 0.56 14.50 -23.64
C GLY A 185 -0.20 15.16 -22.48
N LEU A 186 0.22 16.37 -22.08
CA LEU A 186 -0.38 17.12 -20.98
C LEU A 186 -1.89 17.37 -21.21
N GLU A 187 -2.31 17.58 -22.45
CA GLU A 187 -3.70 17.77 -22.86
C GLU A 187 -4.61 16.58 -22.55
N GLN A 188 -4.04 15.37 -22.46
CA GLN A 188 -4.77 14.15 -22.14
C GLN A 188 -4.94 13.94 -20.63
N GLY A 189 -4.36 14.82 -19.80
CA GLY A 189 -4.40 14.75 -18.35
C GLY A 189 -5.81 14.51 -17.79
N PRO A 190 -6.83 15.32 -18.11
CA PRO A 190 -8.18 15.14 -17.59
C PRO A 190 -8.79 13.78 -17.88
N GLU A 191 -8.49 13.18 -19.04
CA GLU A 191 -8.97 11.85 -19.40
C GLU A 191 -8.25 10.78 -18.60
N MET A 192 -6.93 10.88 -18.47
CA MET A 192 -6.14 9.94 -17.68
C MET A 192 -6.51 9.95 -16.18
N TYR A 193 -6.96 11.08 -15.64
CA TYR A 193 -7.54 11.13 -14.29
C TYR A 193 -8.80 10.25 -14.16
N LYS A 194 -9.66 10.21 -15.18
CA LYS A 194 -10.84 9.33 -15.19
C LYS A 194 -10.43 7.87 -15.30
N VAL A 195 -9.54 7.54 -16.23
CA VAL A 195 -9.03 6.18 -16.43
C VAL A 195 -8.43 5.63 -15.13
N PHE A 196 -7.62 6.44 -14.42
CA PHE A 196 -7.02 6.05 -13.15
C PHE A 196 -8.07 5.89 -12.03
N ARG A 197 -8.98 6.84 -11.87
CA ARG A 197 -10.05 6.80 -10.85
C ARG A 197 -10.97 5.59 -11.04
N ASP A 198 -11.37 5.34 -12.28
CA ASP A 198 -12.33 4.30 -12.64
C ASP A 198 -11.67 2.92 -12.81
N LYS A 199 -10.34 2.83 -12.59
CA LYS A 199 -9.52 1.61 -12.66
C LYS A 199 -9.66 0.89 -14.00
N GLN A 200 -9.64 1.67 -15.07
CA GLN A 200 -9.77 1.17 -16.43
C GLN A 200 -8.38 1.00 -17.05
N ASP A 201 -8.33 0.19 -18.12
CA ASP A 201 -7.15 0.04 -18.97
C ASP A 201 -5.87 -0.38 -18.21
N SER A 202 -6.04 -1.14 -17.12
CA SER A 202 -4.95 -1.56 -16.23
C SER A 202 -4.03 -0.39 -15.81
N CYS A 203 -4.60 0.80 -15.63
CA CYS A 203 -3.84 2.01 -15.35
C CYS A 203 -3.30 2.02 -13.91
N ILE A 204 -1.97 2.05 -13.77
CA ILE A 204 -1.28 2.10 -12.48
C ILE A 204 -0.58 3.46 -12.29
N LYS A 205 0.24 3.88 -13.25
CA LYS A 205 0.92 5.18 -13.20
C LYS A 205 0.93 5.84 -14.56
N VAL A 206 0.43 7.07 -14.59
CA VAL A 206 0.47 7.96 -15.74
C VAL A 206 1.62 8.94 -15.58
N VAL A 207 2.39 9.15 -16.64
CA VAL A 207 3.36 10.24 -16.77
C VAL A 207 2.89 11.17 -17.89
N LEU A 208 2.67 12.44 -17.55
CA LEU A 208 2.31 13.47 -18.51
C LEU A 208 3.59 14.10 -19.08
N LYS A 209 3.68 14.19 -20.40
CA LYS A 209 4.75 14.91 -21.11
C LYS A 209 4.23 16.28 -21.55
N PRO A 210 4.85 17.39 -21.08
CA PRO A 210 4.51 18.75 -21.50
C PRO A 210 4.73 18.99 -22.99
#